data_AF-A0A1F9D5K8-F1
#
_entry.id   AF-A0A1F9D5K8-F1
#
_cell.length_a   1.000
_cell.length_b   1.000
_cell.length_c   1.000
_cell.angle_alpha   90.00
_cell.angle_beta   90.00
_cell.angle_gamma   90.00
#
_symmetry.space_group_name_H-M   'P 1'
#
loop_
_entity.id
_entity.type
_entity.pdbx_description
1 polymer ?
#
loop_
_entity_poly.entity_id
_entity_poly.type
_entity_poly.pdbx_seq_one_letter_code
_entity_poly.pdbx_strand_id
1 'polypeptide(L)'
;MSSIKPEFIDHNNKKIFYLNFSSMEKATIPAFMEEAKQMLSSNPPTSVLFLANVNKMSFDKAIVKNFIEFFKFTKTYTKRTAVIGLDSIKKMLYEATLVLSGRGSENIRVFDGPNAEVKAKDWLTI
;
A
#
# COMPACT_ATOMS: atom_id res chain seq x y z
N MET A 1 14.76 3.95 -18.68
CA MET A 1 14.00 4.50 -17.54
C MET A 1 13.73 3.33 -16.61
N SER A 2 14.24 3.35 -15.38
CA SER A 2 14.00 2.27 -14.42
C SER A 2 12.53 2.32 -14.01
N SER A 3 11.73 1.37 -14.48
CA SER A 3 10.32 1.24 -14.08
C SER A 3 10.28 0.88 -12.59
N ILE A 4 9.67 1.73 -11.76
CA ILE A 4 9.37 1.41 -10.36
C ILE A 4 8.42 0.22 -10.36
N LYS A 5 8.78 -0.85 -9.64
CA LYS A 5 8.02 -2.11 -9.58
C LYS A 5 7.64 -2.46 -8.15
N PRO A 6 6.54 -3.20 -7.95
CA PRO A 6 6.24 -3.80 -6.65
C PRO A 6 7.31 -4.84 -6.32
N GLU A 7 7.71 -4.92 -5.06
CA GLU A 7 8.80 -5.81 -4.65
C GLU A 7 8.65 -6.31 -3.21
N PHE A 8 9.33 -7.40 -2.88
CA PHE A 8 9.51 -7.83 -1.50
C PHE A 8 10.86 -7.34 -1.00
N ILE A 9 10.85 -6.62 0.12
CA ILE A 9 12.05 -6.18 0.83
C ILE A 9 12.18 -6.94 2.15
N ASP A 10 13.42 -7.20 2.56
CA ASP A 10 13.71 -7.82 3.85
C ASP A 10 13.92 -6.75 4.93
N HIS A 11 13.29 -6.95 6.09
CA HIS A 11 13.49 -6.14 7.29
C HIS A 11 13.30 -7.02 8.52
N ASN A 12 14.25 -7.01 9.47
CA ASN A 12 14.18 -7.81 10.70
C ASN A 12 13.80 -9.30 10.47
N ASN A 13 14.41 -9.96 9.47
CA ASN A 13 14.15 -11.35 9.07
C ASN A 13 12.70 -11.65 8.63
N LYS A 14 11.93 -10.62 8.26
CA LYS A 14 10.57 -10.74 7.70
C LYS A 14 10.52 -10.06 6.34
N LYS A 15 9.73 -10.62 5.43
CA LYS A 15 9.46 -10.02 4.12
C LYS A 15 8.33 -9.02 4.20
N ILE A 16 8.54 -7.83 3.65
CA ILE A 16 7.55 -6.78 3.49
C ILE A 16 7.31 -6.59 1.99
N PHE A 17 6.05 -6.61 1.58
CA PHE A 17 5.66 -6.25 0.22
C PHE A 17 5.55 -4.74 0.09
N TYR A 18 6.51 -4.15 -0.61
CA TYR A 18 6.66 -2.72 -0.79
C TYR A 18 5.98 -2.24 -2.06
N LEU A 19 5.05 -1.30 -1.90
CA LEU A 19 4.28 -0.66 -2.95
C LEU A 19 4.65 0.82 -3.00
N ASN A 20 5.60 1.18 -3.88
CA ASN A 20 6.04 2.55 -4.03
C ASN A 20 5.24 3.30 -5.11
N PHE A 21 4.19 3.98 -4.68
CA PHE A 21 3.42 4.90 -5.53
C PHE A 21 3.96 6.34 -5.49
N SER A 22 5.11 6.59 -4.87
CA SER A 22 5.60 7.94 -4.68
C SER A 22 5.92 8.61 -6.00
N SER A 23 5.35 9.80 -6.21
CA SER A 23 5.52 10.59 -7.44
C SER A 23 5.19 9.83 -8.74
N MET A 24 4.44 8.72 -8.67
CA MET A 24 4.06 7.96 -9.86
C MET A 24 3.07 8.75 -10.72
N GLU A 25 3.26 8.66 -12.03
CA GLU A 25 2.30 9.20 -12.98
C GLU A 25 1.00 8.40 -12.97
N LYS A 26 -0.12 9.10 -13.07
CA LYS A 26 -1.45 8.49 -12.95
C LYS A 26 -1.67 7.33 -13.93
N ALA A 27 -1.16 7.45 -15.14
CA ALA A 27 -1.28 6.44 -16.19
C ALA A 27 -0.53 5.13 -15.87
N THR A 28 0.48 5.18 -15.00
CA THR A 28 1.32 4.02 -14.66
C THR A 28 0.79 3.20 -13.48
N ILE A 29 -0.05 3.80 -12.63
CA ILE A 29 -0.60 3.17 -11.43
C ILE A 29 -1.36 1.86 -11.73
N PRO A 30 -2.25 1.79 -12.75
CA PRO A 30 -2.98 0.55 -13.00
C PRO A 30 -2.07 -0.62 -13.37
N ALA A 31 -1.05 -0.38 -14.20
CA ALA A 31 -0.07 -1.41 -14.56
C ALA A 31 0.72 -1.88 -13.34
N PHE A 32 1.15 -0.95 -12.49
CA PHE A 32 1.84 -1.27 -11.23
C PHE A 32 0.97 -2.11 -10.29
N MET A 33 -0.32 -1.76 -10.15
CA MET A 33 -1.27 -2.54 -9.35
C MET A 33 -1.45 -3.95 -9.90
N GLU A 34 -1.48 -4.12 -11.23
CA GLU A 34 -1.64 -5.43 -11.84
C GLU A 34 -0.41 -6.32 -11.63
N GLU A 35 0.80 -5.78 -11.80
CA GLU A 35 2.04 -6.48 -11.42
C GLU A 35 2.01 -6.88 -9.94
N ALA A 36 1.53 -6.00 -9.06
CA ALA A 36 1.43 -6.31 -7.64
C ALA A 36 0.45 -7.47 -7.36
N LYS A 37 -0.69 -7.52 -8.06
CA LYS A 37 -1.65 -8.63 -7.93
C LYS A 37 -1.06 -9.97 -8.37
N GLN A 38 -0.28 -9.97 -9.46
CA GLN A 38 0.38 -11.17 -9.96
C GLN A 38 1.37 -11.72 -8.92
N MET A 39 2.18 -10.85 -8.31
CA MET A 39 3.11 -11.26 -7.25
C MET A 39 2.39 -11.76 -5.98
N LEU A 40 1.26 -11.15 -5.63
CA LEU A 40 0.50 -11.52 -4.44
C LEU A 40 -0.19 -12.88 -4.55
N SER A 41 -0.63 -13.25 -5.75
CA SER A 41 -1.42 -14.47 -6.00
C SER A 41 -0.72 -15.77 -5.57
N SER A 42 0.62 -15.76 -5.49
CA SER A 42 1.41 -16.89 -5.02
C SER A 42 1.57 -16.98 -3.49
N ASN A 43 1.05 -16.02 -2.73
CA ASN A 43 1.20 -15.98 -1.27
C ASN A 43 -0.01 -16.64 -0.58
N PRO A 44 0.17 -17.24 0.61
CA PRO A 44 -0.95 -17.68 1.42
C PRO A 44 -1.88 -16.52 1.80
N PRO A 45 -3.19 -16.78 1.97
CA PRO A 45 -4.09 -15.80 2.57
C PRO A 45 -3.56 -15.27 3.92
N THR A 46 -3.90 -14.01 4.24
CA THR A 46 -3.60 -13.35 5.52
C THR A 46 -2.13 -13.43 5.99
N SER A 47 -1.17 -13.48 5.06
CA SER A 47 0.25 -13.69 5.36
C SER A 47 1.15 -12.47 5.10
N VAL A 48 0.74 -11.55 4.22
CA VAL A 48 1.61 -10.51 3.67
C VAL A 48 1.61 -9.24 4.52
N LEU A 49 2.81 -8.73 4.81
CA LEU A 49 3.05 -7.43 5.43
C LEU A 49 3.19 -6.37 4.33
N PHE A 50 2.28 -5.40 4.25
CA PHE A 50 2.28 -4.37 3.22
C PHE A 50 2.91 -3.07 3.72
N LEU A 51 3.78 -2.47 2.92
CA LEU A 51 4.23 -1.09 3.09
C LEU A 51 3.86 -0.30 1.82
N ALA A 52 2.96 0.67 1.95
CA ALA A 52 2.57 1.54 0.84
C ALA A 52 3.15 2.95 1.02
N ASN A 53 3.89 3.43 0.02
CA ASN A 53 4.38 4.79 -0.03
C ASN A 53 3.59 5.59 -1.07
N VAL A 54 2.83 6.59 -0.63
CA VAL A 54 1.99 7.45 -1.48
C VAL A 54 2.49 8.90 -1.51
N ASN A 55 3.74 9.14 -1.12
CA ASN A 55 4.28 10.49 -1.02
C ASN A 55 4.24 11.22 -2.38
N LYS A 56 3.72 12.45 -2.41
CA LYS A 56 3.50 13.27 -3.62
C LYS A 56 2.63 12.62 -4.70
N MET A 57 1.93 11.53 -4.38
CA MET A 57 0.99 10.91 -5.30
C MET A 57 -0.23 11.82 -5.52
N SER A 58 -0.67 11.93 -6.77
CA SER A 58 -1.90 12.64 -7.14
C SER A 58 -3.09 11.70 -7.19
N PHE A 59 -4.21 12.14 -6.63
CA PHE A 59 -5.46 11.37 -6.60
C PHE A 59 -6.53 12.06 -7.45
N ASP A 60 -7.37 11.25 -8.08
CA ASP A 60 -8.66 11.65 -8.65
C ASP A 60 -9.66 10.50 -8.49
N LYS A 61 -10.89 10.71 -8.95
CA LYS A 61 -11.97 9.72 -8.81
C LYS A 61 -11.64 8.37 -9.48
N ALA A 62 -10.95 8.39 -10.62
CA ALA A 62 -10.61 7.17 -11.35
C ALA A 62 -9.53 6.38 -10.59
N ILE A 63 -8.51 7.07 -10.10
CA ILE A 63 -7.46 6.47 -9.26
C ILE A 63 -8.04 5.91 -7.96
N VAL A 64 -8.95 6.64 -7.30
CA VAL A 64 -9.64 6.16 -6.09
C VAL A 64 -10.41 4.87 -6.36
N LYS A 65 -11.12 4.77 -7.47
CA LYS A 65 -11.84 3.55 -7.87
C LYS A 65 -10.88 2.36 -8.03
N ASN A 66 -9.75 2.58 -8.71
CA ASN A 66 -8.72 1.55 -8.87
C ASN A 66 -8.15 1.08 -7.53
N PHE A 67 -7.92 2.00 -6.58
CA PHE A 67 -7.51 1.61 -5.22
C PHE A 67 -8.56 0.80 -4.48
N ILE A 68 -9.85 1.14 -4.59
CA ILE A 68 -10.92 0.37 -3.94
C ILE A 68 -10.94 -1.07 -4.46
N GLU A 69 -10.83 -1.28 -5.78
CA GLU A 69 -10.77 -2.61 -6.39
C GLU A 69 -9.49 -3.36 -6.00
N PHE A 70 -8.34 -2.67 -6.02
CA PHE A 70 -7.07 -3.23 -5.57
C PHE A 70 -7.13 -3.68 -4.12
N PHE A 71 -7.68 -2.85 -3.23
CA PHE A 71 -7.84 -3.13 -1.80
C PHE A 71 -8.76 -4.32 -1.53
N LYS A 72 -9.84 -4.49 -2.31
CA LYS A 72 -10.70 -5.68 -2.22
C LYS A 72 -9.92 -6.95 -2.56
N PHE A 73 -9.04 -6.90 -3.57
CA PHE A 73 -8.19 -8.03 -3.94
C PHE A 73 -7.11 -8.30 -2.88
N THR A 74 -6.35 -7.27 -2.48
CA THR A 74 -5.20 -7.46 -1.56
C THR A 74 -5.61 -7.86 -0.16
N LYS A 75 -6.86 -7.54 0.25
CA LYS A 75 -7.43 -7.95 1.53
C LYS A 75 -7.26 -9.45 1.80
N THR A 76 -7.44 -10.31 0.80
CA THR A 76 -7.28 -11.76 0.92
C THR A 76 -5.90 -12.16 1.48
N TYR A 77 -4.86 -11.41 1.14
CA TYR A 77 -3.47 -11.71 1.47
C TYR A 77 -2.95 -10.89 2.65
N THR A 78 -3.66 -9.84 3.06
CA THR A 78 -3.16 -8.84 4.01
C THR A 78 -3.13 -9.38 5.44
N LYS A 79 -1.95 -9.37 6.05
CA LYS A 79 -1.77 -9.56 7.50
C LYS A 79 -1.77 -8.23 8.25
N ARG A 80 -1.03 -7.26 7.74
CA ARG A 80 -0.83 -5.92 8.33
C ARG A 80 -0.41 -4.95 7.24
N THR A 81 -0.87 -3.69 7.29
CA THR A 81 -0.50 -2.65 6.31
C THR A 81 0.02 -1.41 7.01
N ALA A 82 1.19 -0.92 6.60
CA ALA A 82 1.68 0.40 6.94
C ALA A 82 1.60 1.32 5.72
N VAL A 83 1.20 2.57 5.93
CA VAL A 83 1.14 3.59 4.88
C VAL A 83 1.94 4.80 5.27
N ILE A 84 2.76 5.30 4.34
CA ILE A 84 3.56 6.52 4.51
C ILE A 84 3.25 7.54 3.41
N GLY A 85 3.44 8.82 3.72
CA GLY A 85 3.32 9.90 2.72
C GLY A 85 1.89 10.40 2.46
N LEU A 86 0.94 10.08 3.34
CA LEU A 86 -0.37 10.73 3.35
C LEU A 86 -0.24 12.13 3.97
N ASP A 87 -0.78 13.14 3.28
CA ASP A 87 -1.07 14.44 3.90
C ASP A 87 -2.45 14.42 4.58
N SER A 88 -2.76 15.46 5.36
CA SER A 88 -3.98 15.52 6.17
C SER A 88 -5.27 15.42 5.34
N ILE A 89 -5.29 15.97 4.13
CA ILE A 89 -6.46 15.91 3.24
C ILE A 89 -6.60 14.51 2.65
N LYS A 90 -5.49 13.91 2.18
CA LYS A 90 -5.47 12.54 1.66
C LYS A 90 -5.83 11.50 2.71
N LYS A 91 -5.57 11.77 4.00
CA LYS A 91 -5.93 10.85 5.09
C LYS A 91 -7.44 10.61 5.17
N MET A 92 -8.25 11.68 5.08
CA MET A 92 -9.73 11.54 5.08
C MET A 92 -10.21 10.74 3.87
N LEU A 93 -9.68 11.05 2.68
CA LEU A 93 -10.01 10.31 1.45
C LEU A 93 -9.61 8.83 1.59
N TYR A 94 -8.43 8.57 2.13
CA TYR A 94 -7.92 7.22 2.37
C TYR A 94 -8.83 6.43 3.32
N GLU A 95 -9.22 7.00 4.46
CA GLU A 95 -10.15 6.37 5.41
C GLU A 95 -11.49 6.00 4.74
N ALA A 96 -12.04 6.89 3.90
CA ALA A 96 -13.24 6.58 3.12
C ALA A 96 -13.01 5.40 2.15
N THR A 97 -11.87 5.34 1.46
CA THR A 97 -11.55 4.19 0.58
C THR A 97 -11.40 2.88 1.35
N LEU A 98 -10.91 2.90 2.58
CA LEU A 98 -10.83 1.70 3.42
C LEU A 98 -12.22 1.18 3.80
N VAL A 99 -13.14 2.06 4.16
CA VAL A 99 -14.53 1.67 4.46
C VAL A 99 -15.19 1.06 3.21
N LEU A 100 -15.09 1.72 2.06
CA LEU A 100 -15.71 1.27 0.80
C LEU A 100 -15.11 -0.03 0.24
N SER A 101 -13.84 -0.31 0.54
CA SER A 101 -13.18 -1.57 0.19
C SER A 101 -13.38 -2.68 1.24
N GLY A 102 -14.10 -2.40 2.33
CA GLY A 102 -14.34 -3.36 3.41
C GLY A 102 -13.10 -3.64 4.26
N ARG A 103 -12.13 -2.73 4.29
CA ARG A 103 -10.88 -2.80 5.06
C ARG A 103 -10.91 -2.04 6.39
N GLY A 104 -12.07 -1.51 6.79
CA GLY A 104 -12.22 -0.70 8.02
C GLY A 104 -11.86 -1.41 9.33
N SER A 105 -11.82 -2.75 9.34
CA SER A 105 -11.42 -3.57 10.49
C SER A 105 -10.01 -4.17 10.38
N GLU A 106 -9.27 -3.86 9.32
CA GLU A 106 -7.92 -4.40 9.12
C GLU A 106 -6.87 -3.72 9.99
N ASN A 107 -5.75 -4.42 10.21
CA ASN A 107 -4.60 -3.89 10.93
C ASN A 107 -3.78 -2.94 10.02
N ILE A 108 -4.26 -1.70 9.91
CA ILE A 108 -3.69 -0.65 9.07
C ILE A 108 -3.19 0.49 9.96
N ARG A 109 -1.97 0.98 9.70
CA ARG A 109 -1.43 2.15 10.41
C ARG A 109 -0.76 3.12 9.44
N VAL A 110 -1.09 4.40 9.61
CA VAL A 110 -0.45 5.50 8.88
C VAL A 110 0.72 6.03 9.71
N PHE A 111 1.84 6.29 9.05
CA PHE A 111 3.02 6.90 9.64
C PHE A 111 3.37 8.18 8.86
N ASP A 112 3.63 9.24 9.61
CA ASP A 112 4.00 10.56 9.11
C ASP A 112 5.26 11.08 9.81
N GLY A 113 5.74 12.22 9.31
CA GLY A 113 6.92 12.90 9.85
C GLY A 113 8.26 12.23 9.50
N PRO A 114 9.36 12.68 10.14
CA PRO A 114 10.69 12.14 9.91
C PRO A 114 10.75 10.67 10.31
N ASN A 115 11.50 9.89 9.54
CA ASN A 115 11.71 8.45 9.75
C ASN A 115 10.42 7.59 9.69
N ALA A 116 9.36 8.08 9.06
CA ALA A 116 8.10 7.34 8.90
C ALA A 116 8.31 5.95 8.29
N GLU A 117 9.18 5.82 7.29
CA GLU A 117 9.51 4.55 6.65
C GLU A 117 10.13 3.54 7.62
N VAL A 118 11.11 3.96 8.44
CA VAL A 118 11.76 3.08 9.43
C VAL A 118 10.73 2.62 10.46
N LYS A 119 9.96 3.55 11.03
CA LYS A 119 8.91 3.22 12.01
C LYS A 119 7.86 2.28 11.45
N ALA A 120 7.49 2.45 10.17
CA ALA A 120 6.55 1.60 9.48
C ALA A 120 7.11 0.17 9.31
N LYS A 121 8.36 0.02 8.86
CA LYS A 121 9.02 -1.27 8.70
C LYS A 121 9.19 -2.00 10.05
N ASP A 122 9.60 -1.26 11.08
CA ASP A 122 9.70 -1.82 12.43
C ASP A 122 8.34 -2.33 12.91
N TRP A 123 7.30 -1.50 12.85
CA TRP A 123 5.96 -1.90 13.27
C TRP A 123 5.38 -3.07 12.47
N LEU A 124 5.67 -3.19 11.17
CA LEU A 124 5.27 -4.35 10.38
C LEU A 124 5.93 -5.65 10.88
N THR A 125 7.12 -5.55 11.45
CA THR A 125 7.98 -6.69 11.78
C THR A 125 8.02 -7.03 13.27
N ILE A 126 7.24 -6.34 14.10
CA ILE A 126 6.87 -6.78 15.46
C ILE A 126 6.02 -8.05 15.36
#